data_AF-A0A2N1XN18-F1
#
_entry.id   AF-A0A2N1XN18-F1
#
_cell.length_a   1.000
_cell.length_b   1.000
_cell.length_c   1.000
_cell.angle_alpha   90.00
_cell.angle_beta   90.00
_cell.angle_gamma   90.00
#
_symmetry.space_group_name_H-M   'P 1'
#
loop_
_entity.id
_entity.type
_entity.pdbx_description
1 polymer ?
#
loop_
_entity_poly.entity_id
_entity_poly.type
_entity_poly.pdbx_seq_one_letter_code
_entity_poly.pdbx_strand_id
1 'polypeptide(L)'
;MSFFDPFFKKSRLDKAIKEAAKARKREGAEAEHLFKTAYAGFAEVIANDLLFSETLYNWGFALLHEAKTKSGEEAAALYEDAIAKFAFCSTVNPASLGAAIDGGVAYMDLARNKGVAPTDTLYEKAKQQFERADAIQKGTASYNLACIFALRNDEDACLSALEDSKSSGSLPSEDDILNDSDLDGVKHHHWFMDFMASLTDAKENTDEAATSVPHEPESTVAATEPDVATESKPLAADETKIASAPAAETVVETKPEAPGSQS
;
A
#
# COMPACT_ATOMS: atom_id res chain seq x y z
N MET A 1 11.29 -4.87 30.72
CA MET A 1 12.69 -4.37 30.61
C MET A 1 12.64 -3.11 29.75
N SER A 2 13.35 -2.05 30.16
CA SER A 2 13.18 -0.70 29.63
C SER A 2 13.41 -0.64 28.10
N PHE A 3 12.40 -0.16 27.37
CA PHE A 3 12.42 0.06 25.91
C PHE A 3 13.29 1.27 25.48
N PHE A 4 13.85 2.00 26.44
CA PHE A 4 14.62 3.22 26.19
C PHE A 4 15.79 3.28 27.17
N ASP A 5 16.84 2.49 26.92
CA ASP A 5 18.11 2.76 27.58
C ASP A 5 19.05 3.43 26.56
N PRO A 6 19.17 4.77 26.60
CA PRO A 6 20.06 5.55 25.73
C PRO A 6 21.50 5.04 25.74
N PHE A 7 21.93 4.38 26.82
CA PHE A 7 23.26 3.81 26.93
C PHE A 7 23.49 2.67 25.94
N PHE A 8 22.50 1.77 25.77
CA PHE A 8 22.60 0.68 24.81
C PHE A 8 22.55 1.19 23.36
N LYS A 9 21.67 2.16 23.06
CA LYS A 9 21.62 2.78 21.73
C LYS A 9 22.95 3.46 21.38
N LYS A 10 23.54 4.20 22.32
CA LYS A 10 24.86 4.84 22.13
C LYS A 10 25.97 3.81 21.90
N SER A 11 26.03 2.75 22.69
CA SER A 11 27.03 1.69 22.52
C SER A 11 26.90 0.98 21.16
N ARG A 12 25.67 0.69 20.71
CA ARG A 12 25.42 0.11 19.38
C ARG A 12 25.85 1.06 18.26
N LEU A 13 25.53 2.35 18.39
CA LEU A 13 25.93 3.38 17.45
C LEU A 13 27.47 3.45 17.33
N ASP A 14 28.18 3.52 18.46
CA ASP A 14 29.65 3.56 18.49
C ASP A 14 30.27 2.32 17.81
N LYS A 15 29.68 1.13 18.04
CA LYS A 15 30.10 -0.11 17.37
C LYS A 15 29.88 -0.04 15.86
N ALA A 16 28.70 0.39 15.41
CA ALA A 16 28.38 0.51 13.99
C ALA A 16 29.32 1.50 13.28
N ILE A 17 29.59 2.66 13.90
CA ILE A 17 30.56 3.64 13.41
C ILE A 17 31.96 3.03 13.28
N LYS A 18 32.39 2.25 14.28
CA LYS A 18 33.69 1.57 14.27
C LYS A 18 33.79 0.53 13.14
N GLU A 19 32.75 -0.26 12.89
CA GLU A 19 32.73 -1.22 11.78
C GLU A 19 32.77 -0.50 10.43
N ALA A 20 32.01 0.58 10.25
CA ALA A 20 32.08 1.40 9.03
C ALA A 20 33.48 2.00 8.82
N ALA A 21 34.13 2.46 9.89
CA ALA A 21 35.48 3.01 9.81
C ALA A 21 36.54 1.94 9.45
N LYS A 22 36.36 0.69 9.90
CA LYS A 22 37.21 -0.44 9.48
C LYS A 22 36.96 -0.80 8.01
N ALA A 23 35.70 -0.86 7.60
CA ALA A 23 35.29 -1.20 6.24
C ALA A 23 35.94 -0.29 5.19
N ARG A 24 36.01 1.03 5.48
CA ARG A 24 36.68 2.03 4.62
C ARG A 24 38.18 1.80 4.39
N LYS A 25 38.81 0.88 5.13
CA LYS A 25 40.24 0.52 5.03
C LYS A 25 40.44 -0.90 4.48
N ARG A 26 39.39 -1.47 3.87
CA ARG A 26 39.35 -2.81 3.27
C ARG A 26 38.75 -2.72 1.88
N GLU A 27 38.87 -3.79 1.13
CA GLU A 27 38.30 -3.92 -0.22
C GLU A 27 37.61 -5.28 -0.38
N GLY A 28 36.83 -5.42 -1.46
CA GLY A 28 36.15 -6.66 -1.82
C GLY A 28 35.19 -7.18 -0.74
N ALA A 29 35.10 -8.49 -0.62
CA ALA A 29 34.14 -9.17 0.25
C ALA A 29 34.29 -8.83 1.75
N GLU A 30 35.52 -8.54 2.21
CA GLU A 30 35.76 -8.15 3.60
C GLU A 30 35.12 -6.77 3.90
N ALA A 31 35.31 -5.79 3.02
CA ALA A 31 34.68 -4.48 3.17
C ALA A 31 33.16 -4.58 3.12
N GLU A 32 32.62 -5.37 2.19
CA GLU A 32 31.19 -5.58 2.03
C GLU A 32 30.54 -6.17 3.30
N HIS A 33 31.15 -7.21 3.87
CA HIS A 33 30.68 -7.82 5.11
C HIS A 33 30.69 -6.83 6.28
N LEU A 34 31.75 -6.02 6.41
CA LEU A 34 31.86 -5.00 7.46
C LEU A 34 30.82 -3.88 7.27
N PHE A 35 30.57 -3.44 6.04
CA PHE A 35 29.52 -2.48 5.75
C PHE A 35 28.13 -3.03 6.08
N LYS A 36 27.81 -4.26 5.66
CA LYS A 36 26.55 -4.95 6.02
C LYS A 36 26.36 -5.01 7.54
N THR A 37 27.44 -5.32 8.28
CA THR A 37 27.41 -5.33 9.75
C THR A 37 27.15 -3.93 10.32
N ALA A 38 27.78 -2.89 9.76
CA ALA A 38 27.56 -1.51 10.20
C ALA A 38 26.11 -1.06 9.93
N TYR A 39 25.56 -1.39 8.76
CA TYR A 39 24.18 -1.06 8.40
C TYR A 39 23.16 -1.70 9.35
N ALA A 40 23.34 -2.99 9.68
CA ALA A 40 22.51 -3.67 10.68
C ALA A 40 22.61 -2.97 12.04
N GLY A 41 23.82 -2.57 12.46
CA GLY A 41 24.02 -1.82 13.70
C GLY A 41 23.33 -0.44 13.70
N PHE A 42 23.35 0.29 12.57
CA PHE A 42 22.63 1.56 12.45
C PHE A 42 21.11 1.35 12.50
N ALA A 43 20.59 0.32 11.81
CA ALA A 43 19.18 -0.02 11.84
C ALA A 43 18.71 -0.34 13.27
N GLU A 44 19.49 -1.10 14.04
CA GLU A 44 19.18 -1.41 15.45
C GLU A 44 19.13 -0.20 16.38
N VAL A 45 19.83 0.89 16.06
CA VAL A 45 19.81 2.13 16.86
C VAL A 45 18.47 2.84 16.74
N ILE A 46 17.95 2.89 15.51
CA ILE A 46 16.70 3.59 15.19
C ILE A 46 15.49 2.65 15.22
N ALA A 47 15.69 1.33 15.32
CA ALA A 47 14.61 0.35 15.35
C ALA A 47 13.53 0.71 16.39
N ASN A 48 12.27 0.60 15.97
CA ASN A 48 11.07 0.94 16.74
C ASN A 48 11.06 2.38 17.28
N ASP A 49 11.83 3.29 16.70
CA ASP A 49 11.67 4.72 16.94
C ASP A 49 10.39 5.18 16.23
N LEU A 50 9.31 5.28 17.01
CA LEU A 50 7.96 5.57 16.51
C LEU A 50 7.93 6.87 15.71
N LEU A 51 8.49 7.95 16.27
CA LEU A 51 8.48 9.26 15.61
C LEU A 51 9.28 9.24 14.31
N PHE A 52 10.43 8.56 14.30
CA PHE A 52 11.22 8.40 13.08
C PHE A 52 10.46 7.60 12.01
N SER A 53 9.83 6.49 12.40
CA SER A 53 9.06 5.65 11.47
C SER A 53 7.80 6.33 10.93
N GLU A 54 7.06 7.07 11.76
CA GLU A 54 5.90 7.88 11.35
C GLU A 54 6.31 9.01 10.42
N THR A 55 7.45 9.65 10.67
CA THR A 55 7.98 10.70 9.79
C THR A 55 8.32 10.14 8.40
N LEU A 56 9.01 8.99 8.36
CA LEU A 56 9.31 8.31 7.09
C LEU A 56 8.04 7.90 6.34
N TYR A 57 7.07 7.31 7.05
CA TYR A 57 5.79 6.91 6.46
C TYR A 57 5.05 8.11 5.86
N ASN A 58 4.82 9.17 6.63
CA ASN A 58 4.07 10.34 6.16
C ASN A 58 4.79 11.06 5.01
N TRP A 59 6.13 11.08 5.00
CA TRP A 59 6.87 11.63 3.87
C TRP A 59 6.70 10.75 2.61
N GLY A 60 6.82 9.43 2.72
CA GLY A 60 6.53 8.51 1.62
C GLY A 60 5.11 8.67 1.09
N PHE A 61 4.14 8.81 1.99
CA PHE A 61 2.74 9.04 1.65
C PHE A 61 2.52 10.34 0.89
N ALA A 62 3.12 11.45 1.34
CA ALA A 62 3.06 12.72 0.63
C ALA A 62 3.65 12.62 -0.79
N LEU A 63 4.81 11.96 -0.94
CA LEU A 63 5.45 11.73 -2.24
C LEU A 63 4.61 10.85 -3.16
N LEU A 64 4.00 9.78 -2.63
CA LEU A 64 3.08 8.91 -3.37
C LEU A 64 1.90 9.71 -3.93
N HIS A 65 1.29 10.55 -3.12
CA HIS A 65 0.19 11.40 -3.56
C HIS A 65 0.64 12.48 -4.54
N GLU A 66 1.84 13.06 -4.37
CA GLU A 66 2.40 13.99 -5.35
C GLU A 66 2.63 13.29 -6.70
N ALA A 67 3.22 12.08 -6.70
CA ALA A 67 3.48 11.29 -7.90
C ALA A 67 2.22 11.04 -8.71
N LYS A 68 1.09 10.75 -8.04
CA LYS A 68 -0.24 10.56 -8.68
C LYS A 68 -0.76 11.80 -9.40
N THR A 69 -0.24 13.00 -9.10
CA THR A 69 -0.59 14.25 -9.81
C THR A 69 0.30 14.55 -11.02
N LYS A 70 1.33 13.74 -11.25
CA LYS A 70 2.35 13.92 -12.29
C LYS A 70 2.25 12.80 -13.33
N SER A 71 3.12 12.86 -14.35
CA SER A 71 3.24 11.80 -15.35
C SER A 71 4.69 11.64 -15.83
N GLY A 72 4.97 10.51 -16.48
CA GLY A 72 6.27 10.24 -17.09
C GLY A 72 7.41 10.18 -16.07
N GLU A 73 8.55 10.77 -16.40
CA GLU A 73 9.77 10.71 -15.57
C GLU A 73 9.63 11.45 -14.23
N GLU A 74 8.85 12.54 -14.18
CA GLU A 74 8.63 13.27 -12.92
C GLU A 74 7.85 12.41 -11.92
N ALA A 75 6.78 11.75 -12.37
CA ALA A 75 6.06 10.78 -11.54
C ALA A 75 6.95 9.61 -11.14
N ALA A 76 7.74 9.07 -12.07
CA ALA A 76 8.63 7.94 -11.81
C ALA A 76 9.63 8.26 -10.68
N ALA A 77 10.26 9.43 -10.71
CA ALA A 77 11.20 9.86 -9.68
C ALA A 77 10.52 9.99 -8.30
N LEU A 78 9.31 10.55 -8.26
CA LEU A 78 8.54 10.69 -7.01
C LEU A 78 8.12 9.33 -6.45
N TYR A 79 7.68 8.38 -7.29
CA TYR A 79 7.38 7.02 -6.85
C TYR A 79 8.63 6.32 -6.32
N GLU A 80 9.78 6.45 -6.98
CA GLU A 80 11.05 5.87 -6.52
C GLU A 80 11.48 6.44 -5.15
N ASP A 81 11.30 7.74 -4.94
CA ASP A 81 11.54 8.38 -3.65
C ASP A 81 10.54 7.91 -2.57
N ALA A 82 9.25 7.79 -2.90
CA ALA A 82 8.23 7.26 -1.99
C ALA A 82 8.56 5.83 -1.56
N ILE A 83 8.89 4.96 -2.52
CA ILE A 83 9.34 3.58 -2.31
C ILE A 83 10.55 3.56 -1.37
N ALA A 84 11.52 4.45 -1.54
CA ALA A 84 12.69 4.52 -0.66
C ALA A 84 12.29 4.89 0.78
N LYS A 85 11.33 5.79 0.98
CA LYS A 85 10.82 6.13 2.34
C LYS A 85 10.09 4.97 2.98
N PHE A 86 9.19 4.31 2.26
CA PHE A 86 8.47 3.14 2.77
C PHE A 86 9.43 1.99 3.09
N ALA A 87 10.36 1.67 2.19
CA ALA A 87 11.37 0.63 2.44
C ALA A 87 12.22 0.93 3.69
N PHE A 88 12.58 2.20 3.91
CA PHE A 88 13.30 2.57 5.12
C PHE A 88 12.39 2.50 6.36
N CYS A 89 11.15 2.96 6.27
CA CYS A 89 10.16 2.82 7.33
C CYS A 89 10.02 1.34 7.76
N SER A 90 9.86 0.43 6.80
CA SER A 90 9.76 -1.02 7.03
C SER A 90 11.04 -1.67 7.55
N THR A 91 12.20 -1.04 7.37
CA THR A 91 13.47 -1.49 7.96
C THR A 91 13.54 -1.10 9.43
N VAL A 92 13.01 0.08 9.78
CA VAL A 92 13.04 0.62 11.15
C VAL A 92 11.90 0.08 12.01
N ASN A 93 10.71 -0.04 11.44
CA ASN A 93 9.51 -0.58 12.05
C ASN A 93 8.96 -1.70 11.16
N PRO A 94 9.40 -2.96 11.39
CA PRO A 94 8.99 -4.05 10.54
C PRO A 94 7.49 -4.36 10.52
N ALA A 95 6.76 -3.93 11.56
CA ALA A 95 5.33 -4.09 11.72
C ALA A 95 4.52 -2.87 11.21
N SER A 96 5.16 -1.91 10.51
CA SER A 96 4.46 -0.78 9.89
C SER A 96 3.57 -1.27 8.75
N LEU A 97 2.28 -1.42 9.05
CA LEU A 97 1.28 -1.90 8.09
C LEU A 97 1.11 -0.94 6.91
N GLY A 98 0.96 0.37 7.19
CA GLY A 98 0.82 1.39 6.15
C GLY A 98 2.01 1.43 5.20
N ALA A 99 3.25 1.32 5.71
CA ALA A 99 4.43 1.30 4.85
C ALA A 99 4.49 0.08 3.93
N ALA A 100 3.95 -1.08 4.37
CA ALA A 100 3.85 -2.26 3.52
C ALA A 100 2.77 -2.05 2.44
N ILE A 101 1.55 -1.62 2.81
CA ILE A 101 0.46 -1.41 1.84
C ILE A 101 0.83 -0.31 0.82
N ASP A 102 1.19 0.88 1.29
CA ASP A 102 1.48 2.01 0.41
C ASP A 102 2.78 1.83 -0.38
N GLY A 103 3.73 1.08 0.18
CA GLY A 103 4.91 0.63 -0.55
C GLY A 103 4.54 -0.27 -1.74
N GLY A 104 3.60 -1.19 -1.54
CA GLY A 104 3.06 -2.03 -2.61
C GLY A 104 2.33 -1.21 -3.67
N VAL A 105 1.49 -0.26 -3.26
CA VAL A 105 0.78 0.67 -4.15
C VAL A 105 1.78 1.50 -4.96
N ALA A 106 2.81 2.07 -4.33
CA ALA A 106 3.83 2.85 -5.03
C ALA A 106 4.58 2.03 -6.10
N TYR A 107 4.83 0.74 -5.84
CA TYR A 107 5.41 -0.16 -6.84
C TYR A 107 4.46 -0.45 -8.02
N MET A 108 3.18 -0.70 -7.76
CA MET A 108 2.18 -0.91 -8.83
C MET A 108 2.01 0.36 -9.67
N ASP A 109 1.89 1.53 -9.03
CA ASP A 109 1.71 2.80 -9.73
C ASP A 109 2.95 3.16 -10.55
N LEU A 110 4.16 2.89 -10.04
CA LEU A 110 5.39 3.02 -10.83
C LEU A 110 5.41 2.08 -12.02
N ALA A 111 4.93 0.84 -11.86
CA ALA A 111 4.85 -0.13 -12.95
C ALA A 111 3.90 0.36 -14.06
N ARG A 112 2.71 0.84 -13.68
CA ARG A 112 1.74 1.45 -14.59
C ARG A 112 2.31 2.69 -15.29
N ASN A 113 2.96 3.58 -14.54
CA ASN A 113 3.59 4.80 -15.08
C ASN A 113 4.69 4.46 -16.11
N LYS A 114 5.44 3.38 -15.88
CA LYS A 114 6.47 2.90 -16.82
C LYS A 114 5.91 2.01 -17.95
N GLY A 115 4.62 1.66 -17.91
CA GLY A 115 3.98 0.80 -18.89
C GLY A 115 4.61 -0.61 -18.98
N VAL A 116 5.16 -1.11 -17.88
CA VAL A 116 5.77 -2.46 -17.86
C VAL A 116 4.70 -3.53 -17.73
N ALA A 117 4.99 -4.74 -18.22
CA ALA A 117 4.06 -5.87 -18.16
C ALA A 117 3.78 -6.30 -16.69
N PRO A 118 2.61 -6.93 -16.41
CA PRO A 118 2.28 -7.49 -15.09
C PRO A 118 3.28 -8.50 -14.52
N THR A 119 4.14 -9.08 -15.37
CA THR A 119 5.22 -10.00 -14.99
C THR A 119 6.53 -9.29 -14.63
N ASP A 120 6.58 -7.96 -14.70
CA ASP A 120 7.77 -7.18 -14.36
C ASP A 120 8.10 -7.26 -12.87
N THR A 121 9.40 -7.08 -12.57
CA THR A 121 9.93 -7.00 -11.20
C THR A 121 9.24 -5.97 -10.31
N LEU A 122 8.68 -4.89 -10.86
CA LEU A 122 7.93 -3.91 -10.07
C LEU A 122 6.64 -4.52 -9.49
N TYR A 123 5.89 -5.29 -10.28
CA TYR A 123 4.72 -6.02 -9.80
C TYR A 123 5.11 -7.13 -8.81
N GLU A 124 6.24 -7.81 -9.00
CA GLU A 124 6.74 -8.75 -7.99
C GLU A 124 7.09 -8.07 -6.66
N LYS A 125 7.71 -6.89 -6.71
CA LYS A 125 7.99 -6.10 -5.50
C LYS A 125 6.71 -5.61 -4.83
N ALA A 126 5.71 -5.20 -5.60
CA ALA A 126 4.40 -4.85 -5.06
C ALA A 126 3.76 -6.04 -4.34
N LYS A 127 3.72 -7.20 -4.99
CA LYS A 127 3.22 -8.46 -4.42
C LYS A 127 3.92 -8.79 -3.09
N GLN A 128 5.24 -8.71 -3.04
CA GLN A 128 6.01 -8.95 -1.80
C GLN A 128 5.62 -8.00 -0.65
N GLN A 129 5.31 -6.74 -0.96
CA GLN A 129 4.87 -5.79 0.06
C GLN A 129 3.45 -6.11 0.57
N PHE A 130 2.53 -6.49 -0.33
CA PHE A 130 1.19 -6.90 0.08
C PHE A 130 1.18 -8.23 0.86
N GLU A 131 1.98 -9.21 0.46
CA GLU A 131 2.19 -10.44 1.24
C GLU A 131 2.74 -10.14 2.64
N ARG A 132 3.65 -9.16 2.74
CA ARG A 132 4.15 -8.69 4.03
C ARG A 132 3.06 -8.01 4.85
N ALA A 133 2.20 -7.19 4.22
CA ALA A 133 1.06 -6.57 4.91
C ALA A 133 0.10 -7.65 5.46
N ASP A 134 -0.23 -8.67 4.66
CA ASP A 134 -1.06 -9.79 5.09
C ASP A 134 -0.40 -10.65 6.19
N ALA A 135 0.95 -10.73 6.20
CA ALA A 135 1.69 -11.36 7.29
C ALA A 135 1.65 -10.56 8.60
N ILE A 136 1.49 -9.22 8.53
CA ILE A 136 1.30 -8.35 9.70
C ILE A 136 -0.15 -8.44 10.18
N GLN A 137 -1.11 -8.30 9.26
CA GLN A 137 -2.54 -8.36 9.52
C GLN A 137 -3.25 -9.07 8.36
N LYS A 138 -3.73 -10.30 8.60
CA LYS A 138 -4.32 -11.14 7.56
C LYS A 138 -5.44 -10.44 6.78
N GLY A 139 -5.33 -10.46 5.46
CA GLY A 139 -6.38 -10.00 4.54
C GLY A 139 -6.29 -8.53 4.15
N THR A 140 -5.55 -7.73 4.93
CA THR A 140 -5.47 -6.27 4.80
C THR A 140 -5.02 -5.77 3.42
N ALA A 141 -4.31 -6.59 2.65
CA ALA A 141 -3.84 -6.30 1.31
C ALA A 141 -4.26 -7.38 0.30
N SER A 142 -5.13 -8.32 0.68
CA SER A 142 -5.55 -9.42 -0.20
C SER A 142 -6.32 -8.92 -1.43
N TYR A 143 -7.06 -7.80 -1.33
CA TYR A 143 -7.64 -7.18 -2.53
C TYR A 143 -6.56 -6.71 -3.52
N ASN A 144 -5.49 -6.05 -3.04
CA ASN A 144 -4.39 -5.65 -3.90
C ASN A 144 -3.64 -6.85 -4.52
N LEU A 145 -3.54 -7.98 -3.78
CA LEU A 145 -3.02 -9.23 -4.33
C LEU A 145 -3.93 -9.77 -5.44
N ALA A 146 -5.25 -9.73 -5.26
CA ALA A 146 -6.21 -10.12 -6.30
C ALA A 146 -6.03 -9.30 -7.58
N CYS A 147 -5.85 -7.98 -7.49
CA CYS A 147 -5.56 -7.12 -8.63
C CYS A 147 -4.30 -7.60 -9.40
N ILE A 148 -3.21 -7.94 -8.70
CA ILE A 148 -1.99 -8.47 -9.33
C ILE A 148 -2.26 -9.82 -10.02
N PHE A 149 -3.01 -10.72 -9.38
CA PHE A 149 -3.33 -12.03 -9.95
C PHE A 149 -4.24 -11.91 -11.18
N ALA A 150 -5.24 -11.03 -11.15
CA ALA A 150 -6.10 -10.73 -12.28
C ALA A 150 -5.31 -10.19 -13.48
N LEU A 151 -4.42 -9.22 -13.26
CA LEU A 151 -3.51 -8.70 -14.31
C LEU A 151 -2.63 -9.79 -14.95
N ARG A 152 -2.39 -10.89 -14.22
CA ARG A 152 -1.59 -12.04 -14.67
C ARG A 152 -2.42 -13.17 -15.25
N ASN A 153 -3.75 -13.05 -15.26
CA ASN A 153 -4.71 -14.10 -15.62
C ASN A 153 -4.57 -15.35 -14.74
N ASP A 154 -4.20 -15.18 -13.47
CA ASP A 154 -4.17 -16.25 -12.47
C ASP A 154 -5.51 -16.28 -11.74
N GLU A 155 -6.51 -16.90 -12.38
CA GLU A 155 -7.92 -16.88 -11.92
C GLU A 155 -8.09 -17.50 -10.53
N ASP A 156 -7.46 -18.64 -10.26
CA ASP A 156 -7.56 -19.34 -8.98
C ASP A 156 -6.97 -18.49 -7.84
N ALA A 157 -5.79 -17.90 -8.05
CA ALA A 157 -5.17 -17.04 -7.06
C ALA A 157 -5.94 -15.72 -6.87
N CYS A 158 -6.51 -15.17 -7.95
CA CYS A 158 -7.35 -13.98 -7.90
C CYS A 158 -8.60 -14.23 -7.05
N LEU A 159 -9.35 -15.29 -7.32
CA LEU A 159 -10.55 -15.65 -6.55
C LEU A 159 -10.21 -15.90 -5.08
N SER A 160 -9.17 -16.69 -4.80
CA SER A 160 -8.72 -16.95 -3.43
C SER A 160 -8.40 -15.66 -2.67
N ALA A 161 -7.74 -14.70 -3.31
CA ALA A 161 -7.37 -13.42 -2.70
C ALA A 161 -8.60 -12.50 -2.50
N LEU A 162 -9.58 -12.52 -3.41
CA LEU A 162 -10.86 -11.83 -3.24
C LEU A 162 -11.67 -12.41 -2.06
N GLU A 163 -11.69 -13.74 -1.91
CA GLU A 163 -12.33 -14.42 -0.78
C GLU A 163 -11.64 -14.12 0.55
N ASP A 164 -10.31 -14.11 0.58
CA ASP A 164 -9.54 -13.71 1.77
C ASP A 164 -9.87 -12.26 2.15
N SER A 165 -9.90 -11.34 1.19
CA SER A 165 -10.29 -9.95 1.43
C SER A 165 -11.73 -9.83 1.94
N LYS A 166 -12.66 -10.61 1.38
CA LYS A 166 -14.06 -10.70 1.86
C LYS A 166 -14.11 -11.12 3.32
N SER A 167 -13.40 -12.19 3.65
CA SER A 167 -13.40 -12.78 4.99
C SER A 167 -12.78 -11.88 6.06
N SER A 168 -11.83 -11.04 5.66
CA SER A 168 -11.16 -10.06 6.54
C SER A 168 -11.86 -8.70 6.60
N GLY A 169 -12.94 -8.50 5.83
CA GLY A 169 -13.68 -7.23 5.82
C GLY A 169 -12.90 -6.07 5.17
N SER A 170 -11.96 -6.39 4.27
CA SER A 170 -11.09 -5.42 3.58
C SER A 170 -11.47 -5.21 2.12
N LEU A 171 -12.59 -5.77 1.66
CA LEU A 171 -13.09 -5.51 0.32
C LEU A 171 -13.48 -4.02 0.17
N PRO A 172 -13.15 -3.40 -0.98
CA PRO A 172 -13.73 -2.12 -1.33
C PRO A 172 -15.21 -2.29 -1.69
N SER A 173 -15.88 -1.18 -2.00
CA SER A 173 -17.30 -1.23 -2.38
C SER A 173 -17.49 -2.03 -3.68
N GLU A 174 -18.69 -2.59 -3.88
CA GLU A 174 -19.01 -3.31 -5.13
C GLU A 174 -18.78 -2.44 -6.37
N ASP A 175 -19.13 -1.16 -6.29
CA ASP A 175 -18.89 -0.20 -7.36
C ASP A 175 -17.39 -0.01 -7.64
N ASP A 176 -16.56 0.06 -6.61
CA ASP A 176 -15.11 0.18 -6.78
C ASP A 176 -14.52 -1.09 -7.42
N ILE A 177 -14.97 -2.28 -6.99
CA ILE A 177 -14.54 -3.57 -7.57
C ILE A 177 -14.91 -3.64 -9.06
N LEU A 178 -16.15 -3.27 -9.41
CA LEU A 178 -16.62 -3.31 -10.80
C LEU A 178 -15.94 -2.27 -11.70
N ASN A 179 -15.44 -1.18 -11.14
CA ASN A 179 -14.73 -0.13 -11.87
C ASN A 179 -13.20 -0.28 -11.84
N ASP A 180 -12.66 -1.25 -11.12
CA ASP A 180 -11.21 -1.49 -11.05
C ASP A 180 -10.68 -2.08 -12.36
N SER A 181 -9.79 -1.34 -13.04
CA SER A 181 -9.22 -1.74 -14.32
C SER A 181 -8.33 -2.98 -14.21
N ASP A 182 -7.73 -3.24 -13.04
CA ASP A 182 -6.87 -4.41 -12.86
C ASP A 182 -7.68 -5.72 -12.94
N LEU A 183 -8.98 -5.64 -12.66
CA LEU A 183 -9.91 -6.77 -12.71
C LEU A 183 -10.61 -6.92 -14.08
N ASP A 184 -10.34 -6.04 -15.05
CA ASP A 184 -11.03 -6.07 -16.36
C ASP A 184 -10.92 -7.43 -17.06
N GLY A 185 -9.78 -8.11 -16.91
CA GLY A 185 -9.55 -9.44 -17.48
C GLY A 185 -10.45 -10.55 -16.91
N VAL A 186 -11.01 -10.37 -15.71
CA VAL A 186 -11.77 -11.41 -14.99
C VAL A 186 -13.27 -11.10 -14.84
N LYS A 187 -13.70 -9.84 -15.04
CA LYS A 187 -15.10 -9.40 -14.81
C LYS A 187 -16.17 -10.20 -15.54
N HIS A 188 -15.82 -10.81 -16.68
CA HIS A 188 -16.76 -11.60 -17.48
C HIS A 188 -16.74 -13.10 -17.17
N HIS A 189 -15.86 -13.55 -16.28
CA HIS A 189 -15.77 -14.95 -15.89
C HIS A 189 -16.90 -15.31 -14.94
N HIS A 190 -17.45 -16.52 -15.09
CA HIS A 190 -18.61 -16.95 -14.30
C HIS A 190 -18.31 -16.93 -12.80
N TRP A 191 -17.12 -17.38 -12.39
CA TRP A 191 -16.68 -17.37 -11.00
C TRP A 191 -16.64 -15.95 -10.41
N PHE A 192 -16.30 -14.92 -11.20
CA PHE A 192 -16.26 -13.55 -10.73
C PHE A 192 -17.67 -13.00 -10.54
N MET A 193 -18.57 -13.29 -11.49
CA MET A 193 -19.99 -12.95 -11.36
C MET A 193 -20.62 -13.63 -10.14
N ASP A 194 -20.31 -14.90 -9.89
CA ASP A 194 -20.77 -15.64 -8.72
C ASP A 194 -20.21 -15.05 -7.43
N PHE A 195 -18.93 -14.69 -7.41
CA PHE A 195 -18.31 -13.97 -6.29
C PHE A 195 -19.04 -12.66 -5.99
N MET A 196 -19.31 -11.84 -7.01
CA MET A 196 -20.01 -10.56 -6.85
C MET A 196 -21.45 -10.76 -6.36
N ALA A 197 -22.19 -11.72 -6.90
CA ALA A 197 -23.54 -12.05 -6.42
C ALA A 197 -23.55 -12.45 -4.94
N SER A 198 -22.52 -13.17 -4.49
CA SER A 198 -22.36 -13.56 -3.08
C SER A 198 -22.12 -12.38 -2.11
N LEU A 199 -21.82 -11.18 -2.62
CA LEU A 199 -21.71 -9.96 -1.81
C LEU A 199 -23.09 -9.34 -1.56
N THR A 200 -23.98 -9.42 -2.54
CA THR A 200 -25.36 -8.93 -2.44
C THR A 200 -26.18 -9.77 -1.47
N ASP A 201 -26.11 -11.10 -1.58
CA ASP A 201 -26.82 -12.02 -0.68
C ASP A 201 -26.39 -11.87 0.78
N ALA A 202 -25.11 -11.55 1.01
CA ALA A 202 -24.59 -11.33 2.36
C ALA A 202 -25.17 -10.07 3.01
N LYS A 203 -25.39 -9.00 2.23
CA LYS A 203 -25.97 -7.74 2.72
C LYS A 203 -27.45 -7.89 3.11
N GLU A 204 -28.25 -8.57 2.28
CA GLU A 204 -29.67 -8.79 2.55
C GLU A 204 -29.89 -9.61 3.84
N ASN A 205 -29.07 -10.63 4.07
CA ASN A 205 -29.14 -11.42 5.31
C ASN A 205 -28.69 -10.66 6.56
N THR A 206 -27.77 -9.70 6.46
CA THR A 206 -27.37 -8.86 7.60
C THR A 206 -28.42 -7.81 7.96
N ASP A 207 -29.13 -7.26 6.97
CA ASP A 207 -30.18 -6.26 7.19
C ASP A 207 -31.48 -6.88 7.76
N GLU A 208 -31.81 -8.11 7.36
CA GLU A 208 -32.93 -8.87 7.98
C GLU A 208 -32.64 -9.26 9.44
N ALA A 209 -31.39 -9.58 9.79
CA ALA A 209 -31.01 -9.89 11.18
C ALA A 209 -31.01 -8.64 12.09
N ALA A 210 -30.70 -7.46 11.56
CA ALA A 210 -30.71 -6.20 12.30
C ALA A 210 -32.12 -5.63 12.54
N THR A 211 -33.13 -6.08 11.79
CA THR A 211 -34.52 -5.62 11.90
C THR A 211 -35.38 -6.45 12.86
N SER A 212 -34.86 -7.57 13.39
CA SER A 212 -35.55 -8.36 14.43
C SER A 212 -35.08 -7.99 15.84
N VAL A 213 -35.66 -6.94 16.44
CA VAL A 213 -35.49 -6.61 17.87
C VAL A 213 -36.60 -7.29 18.70
N PRO A 214 -36.29 -8.07 19.75
CA PRO A 214 -37.30 -8.52 20.72
C PRO A 214 -37.78 -7.35 21.58
N HIS A 215 -39.10 -7.20 21.68
CA HIS A 215 -39.77 -6.15 22.44
C HIS A 215 -39.69 -6.43 23.95
N GLU A 216 -39.05 -5.54 24.73
CA GLU A 216 -39.27 -5.43 26.18
C GLU A 216 -39.65 -3.98 26.55
N PRO A 217 -40.53 -3.80 27.57
CA PRO A 217 -41.25 -2.55 27.77
C PRO A 217 -40.49 -1.49 28.58
N GLU A 218 -40.78 -0.23 28.25
CA GLU A 218 -40.22 1.00 28.79
C GLU A 218 -40.37 1.18 30.31
N SER A 219 -39.34 1.74 30.94
CA SER A 219 -39.41 2.39 32.25
C SER A 219 -38.67 3.72 32.21
N THR A 220 -39.41 4.80 32.48
CA THR A 220 -38.99 6.20 32.53
C THR A 220 -38.34 6.58 33.86
N VAL A 221 -37.17 7.24 33.87
CA VAL A 221 -36.88 8.40 34.75
C VAL A 221 -35.69 9.23 34.25
N ALA A 222 -35.78 10.54 34.44
CA ALA A 222 -34.82 11.58 34.10
C ALA A 222 -33.71 11.78 35.15
N ALA A 223 -32.53 12.31 34.74
CA ALA A 223 -31.85 13.48 35.33
C ALA A 223 -30.34 13.62 34.92
N THR A 224 -29.96 14.88 34.64
CA THR A 224 -28.68 15.58 34.95
C THR A 224 -27.34 15.16 34.31
N GLU A 225 -26.72 16.11 33.59
CA GLU A 225 -25.27 16.28 33.36
C GLU A 225 -24.53 16.66 34.67
N PRO A 226 -23.17 16.72 34.77
CA PRO A 226 -22.11 16.62 33.74
C PRO A 226 -20.94 15.68 34.10
N ASP A 227 -19.98 15.51 33.18
CA ASP A 227 -18.53 15.79 33.35
C ASP A 227 -17.61 14.91 32.44
N VAL A 228 -16.46 15.50 32.15
CA VAL A 228 -15.33 15.17 31.27
C VAL A 228 -14.83 13.71 31.32
N ALA A 229 -14.59 13.12 30.13
CA ALA A 229 -13.54 12.12 29.92
C ALA A 229 -13.07 12.09 28.47
N THR A 230 -11.74 12.13 28.33
CA THR A 230 -10.93 11.95 27.14
C THR A 230 -11.09 10.55 26.53
N GLU A 231 -11.45 10.45 25.26
CA GLU A 231 -11.23 9.24 24.45
C GLU A 231 -10.66 9.59 23.08
N SER A 232 -9.48 9.04 22.82
CA SER A 232 -8.78 9.04 21.54
C SER A 232 -9.54 8.11 20.59
N LYS A 233 -10.36 8.70 19.72
CA LYS A 233 -11.01 7.98 18.62
C LYS A 233 -10.01 7.80 17.48
N PRO A 234 -9.88 6.61 16.87
CA PRO A 234 -9.06 6.45 15.67
C PRO A 234 -9.71 7.24 14.53
N LEU A 235 -8.89 8.02 13.83
CA LEU A 235 -9.30 8.79 12.67
C LEU A 235 -9.69 7.78 11.58
N ALA A 236 -10.99 7.61 11.39
CA ALA A 236 -11.52 6.96 10.21
C ALA A 236 -10.98 7.69 8.98
N ALA A 237 -10.31 6.97 8.09
CA ALA A 237 -10.01 7.44 6.76
C ALA A 237 -11.34 7.52 6.00
N ASP A 238 -11.93 8.71 6.00
CA ASP A 238 -13.01 9.07 5.09
C ASP A 238 -12.43 9.98 4.00
N GLU A 239 -12.84 9.65 2.78
CA GLU A 239 -12.68 10.36 1.50
C GLU A 239 -11.28 10.49 0.88
N THR A 240 -11.06 9.78 -0.22
CA THR A 240 -10.95 10.49 -1.52
C THR A 240 -11.26 9.58 -2.71
N LYS A 241 -12.49 9.74 -3.19
CA LYS A 241 -12.93 9.43 -4.55
C LYS A 241 -12.11 10.30 -5.52
N ILE A 242 -11.21 9.70 -6.30
CA ILE A 242 -10.59 10.37 -7.46
C ILE A 242 -10.98 9.58 -8.69
N ALA A 243 -11.95 10.14 -9.42
CA ALA A 243 -12.37 9.65 -10.72
C ALA A 243 -11.19 9.65 -11.70
N SER A 244 -11.02 8.52 -12.39
CA SER A 244 -10.20 8.39 -13.59
C SER A 244 -10.59 9.44 -14.62
N ALA A 245 -9.64 10.29 -15.03
CA ALA A 245 -9.81 11.19 -16.17
C ALA A 245 -9.73 10.40 -17.51
N PRO A 246 -10.50 10.76 -18.54
CA PRO A 246 -10.51 10.02 -19.80
C PRO A 246 -9.28 10.35 -20.66
N ALA A 247 -8.90 9.39 -21.50
CA ALA A 247 -7.79 9.47 -22.45
C ALA A 247 -7.95 10.65 -23.42
N ALA A 248 -6.86 11.40 -23.65
CA ALA A 248 -6.80 12.48 -24.62
C ALA A 248 -6.84 11.92 -26.06
N GLU A 249 -7.77 12.43 -26.87
CA GLU A 249 -7.85 12.21 -28.31
C GLU A 249 -6.60 12.76 -29.01
N THR A 250 -5.95 11.93 -29.82
CA THR A 250 -4.87 12.32 -30.73
C THR A 250 -5.41 13.17 -31.87
N VAL A 251 -5.07 14.46 -31.88
CA VAL A 251 -5.25 15.34 -33.04
C VAL A 251 -4.18 14.99 -34.08
N VAL A 252 -4.62 14.56 -35.26
CA VAL A 252 -3.78 14.33 -36.44
C VAL A 252 -3.42 15.69 -37.04
N GLU A 253 -2.18 16.15 -36.87
CA GLU A 253 -1.63 17.27 -37.65
C GLU A 253 -1.28 16.80 -39.07
N THR A 254 -2.03 17.30 -40.05
CA THR A 254 -1.71 17.16 -41.48
C THR A 254 -0.52 18.05 -41.85
N LYS A 255 0.56 17.43 -42.31
CA LYS A 255 1.76 18.07 -42.88
C LYS A 255 1.43 18.78 -44.20
N PRO A 256 1.94 20.01 -44.47
CA PRO A 256 1.78 20.63 -45.79
C PRO A 256 2.78 20.05 -46.80
N GLU A 257 2.27 19.77 -48.00
CA GLU A 257 3.01 19.33 -49.19
C GLU A 257 3.85 20.49 -49.76
N ALA A 258 5.12 20.21 -50.07
CA ALA A 258 5.98 21.15 -50.79
C ALA A 258 5.72 21.07 -52.30
N PRO A 259 5.71 22.18 -53.05
CA PRO A 259 5.49 22.13 -54.49
C PRO A 259 6.74 21.59 -55.19
N GLY A 260 6.54 20.51 -55.96
CA GLY A 260 7.55 19.92 -56.81
C GLY A 260 8.01 20.89 -57.91
N SER A 261 9.32 20.97 -58.08
CA SER A 261 9.95 21.54 -59.27
C SER A 261 9.92 20.50 -60.38
N GLN A 262 9.28 20.83 -61.51
CA GLN A 262 9.56 20.20 -62.80
C GLN A 262 9.67 21.29 -63.87
N SER A 263 10.86 21.29 -64.49
CA SER A 263 11.27 21.85 -65.79
C SER A 263 11.15 23.35 -66.02
#